data_AF-A0A2G5CZT1-F1
#
_entry.id   AF-A0A2G5CZT1-F1
#
_cell.length_a   1.000
_cell.length_b   1.000
_cell.length_c   1.000
_cell.angle_alpha   90.00
_cell.angle_beta   90.00
_cell.angle_gamma   90.00
#
_symmetry.space_group_name_H-M   'P 1'
#
loop_
_entity.id
_entity.type
_entity.pdbx_description
1 polymer ?
#
loop_
_entity_poly.entity_id
_entity_poly.type
_entity_poly.pdbx_seq_one_letter_code
_entity_poly.pdbx_strand_id
1 'polypeptide(L)'
;MNFLVGVPPEQWSNAYFESKRYGELCSNVAESFNGWILEERSIPILPMLDRIRSRVMKMILDRRDDSLKWTSTLCPTMEGVLALRIEETRTLLVMKSSEFIYEVESDKKHDVNLLERECSYRQWQINGFPCKHVVVVIAAKGDAV
;
A
#
# COMPACT_ATOMS: atom_id res chain seq x y z
N MET A 1 24.27 -7.75 19.02
CA MET A 1 23.61 -7.26 17.78
C MET A 1 23.13 -5.84 18.03
N ASN A 2 23.93 -4.82 17.70
CA ASN A 2 23.56 -3.40 17.88
C ASN A 2 23.94 -2.55 16.65
N PHE A 3 23.74 -3.08 15.44
CA PHE A 3 24.17 -2.38 14.21
C PHE A 3 23.28 -1.17 13.85
N LEU A 4 22.09 -1.05 14.45
CA LEU A 4 21.13 0.03 14.18
C LEU A 4 21.10 1.12 15.26
N VAL A 5 21.77 0.94 16.40
CA VAL A 5 21.64 1.81 17.58
C VAL A 5 22.12 3.25 17.33
N GLY A 6 22.97 3.48 16.32
CA GLY A 6 23.44 4.82 15.93
C GLY A 6 22.88 5.33 14.62
N VAL A 7 21.99 4.57 13.96
CA VAL A 7 21.44 4.94 12.65
C VAL A 7 20.05 5.54 12.84
N PRO A 8 19.78 6.76 12.36
CA PRO A 8 18.46 7.39 12.47
C PRO A 8 17.35 6.46 11.96
N PRO A 9 16.24 6.27 12.70
CA PRO A 9 15.13 5.38 12.31
C PRO A 9 14.59 5.63 10.90
N GLU A 10 14.67 6.87 10.44
CA GLU A 10 14.25 7.32 9.12
C GLU A 10 15.03 6.63 7.99
N GLN A 11 16.22 6.08 8.27
CA GLN A 11 17.07 5.44 7.27
C GLN A 11 16.80 3.93 7.12
N TRP A 12 16.17 3.29 8.11
CA TRP A 12 16.02 1.84 8.12
C TRP A 12 14.60 1.35 8.47
N SER A 13 13.76 2.17 9.09
CA SER A 13 12.38 1.82 9.42
C SER A 13 11.40 2.45 8.44
N ASN A 14 10.58 1.61 7.79
CA ASN A 14 9.50 2.09 6.92
C ASN A 14 8.50 3.00 7.64
N ALA A 15 8.34 2.85 8.95
CA ALA A 15 7.40 3.66 9.74
C ALA A 15 7.89 5.11 9.97
N TYR A 16 9.17 5.40 9.70
CA TYR A 16 9.79 6.71 9.85
C TYR A 16 10.43 7.23 8.55
N PHE A 17 10.40 6.44 7.47
CA PHE A 17 10.91 6.87 6.17
C PHE A 17 10.05 8.03 5.63
N GLU A 18 10.69 9.14 5.25
CA GLU A 18 10.00 10.39 4.90
C GLU A 18 9.12 10.27 3.64
N SER A 19 9.50 9.38 2.71
CA SER A 19 8.76 9.19 1.46
C SER A 19 7.81 7.98 1.51
N LYS A 20 6.76 8.02 0.70
CA LYS A 20 5.75 6.96 0.64
C LYS A 20 6.27 5.79 -0.19
N ARG A 21 6.63 4.70 0.48
CA ARG A 21 7.00 3.42 -0.16
C ARG A 21 5.81 2.51 -0.45
N TYR A 22 4.60 2.90 -0.03
CA TYR A 22 3.36 2.12 -0.25
C TYR A 22 3.45 0.67 0.24
N GLY A 23 4.15 0.44 1.35
CA GLY A 23 4.39 -0.89 1.92
C GLY A 23 5.47 -1.71 1.21
N GLU A 24 6.05 -1.22 0.11
CA GLU A 24 7.12 -1.92 -0.61
C GLU A 24 8.46 -1.83 0.14
N LEU A 25 9.07 -3.00 0.34
CA LEU A 25 10.46 -3.10 0.76
C LEU A 25 11.34 -3.08 -0.49
N CYS A 26 12.42 -2.29 -0.47
CA CYS A 26 13.33 -2.17 -1.63
C CYS A 26 13.84 -3.52 -2.14
N SER A 27 14.00 -4.52 -1.26
CA SER A 27 14.38 -5.88 -1.63
C SER A 27 13.35 -6.57 -2.52
N ASN A 28 12.06 -6.46 -2.22
CA ASN A 28 11.01 -7.20 -2.93
C ASN A 28 10.91 -6.75 -4.39
N VAL A 29 11.00 -5.45 -4.64
CA VAL A 29 10.97 -4.89 -6.01
C VAL A 29 12.21 -5.32 -6.79
N ALA A 30 13.39 -5.26 -6.17
CA ALA A 30 14.63 -5.67 -6.80
C ALA A 30 14.66 -7.18 -7.10
N GLU A 31 14.22 -8.01 -6.15
CA GLU A 31 14.11 -9.47 -6.30
C GLU A 31 13.12 -9.84 -7.40
N SER A 32 11.93 -9.24 -7.39
CA SER A 32 10.90 -9.45 -8.41
C SER A 32 11.41 -9.06 -9.81
N PHE A 33 12.05 -7.89 -9.93
CA PHE A 33 12.63 -7.47 -11.22
C PHE A 33 13.75 -8.41 -11.66
N ASN A 34 14.66 -8.79 -10.76
CA ASN A 34 15.76 -9.70 -11.06
C ASN A 34 15.29 -11.08 -11.49
N GLY A 35 14.23 -11.61 -10.87
CA GLY A 35 13.57 -12.84 -11.30
C GLY A 35 12.86 -12.67 -12.64
N TRP A 36 12.23 -11.52 -12.86
CA TRP A 36 11.54 -11.22 -14.11
C TRP A 36 12.48 -11.19 -15.32
N ILE A 37 13.69 -10.64 -15.19
CA ILE A 37 14.70 -10.53 -16.27
C ILE A 37 15.74 -11.65 -16.29
N LEU A 38 15.50 -12.75 -15.58
CA LEU A 38 16.51 -13.79 -15.33
C LEU A 38 17.13 -14.33 -16.63
N GLU A 39 16.32 -14.54 -17.66
CA GLU A 39 16.76 -15.06 -18.96
C GLU A 39 17.58 -14.02 -19.74
N GLU A 40 17.16 -12.76 -19.75
CA GLU A 40 17.82 -11.67 -20.45
C GLU A 40 19.18 -11.31 -19.85
N ARG A 41 19.43 -11.66 -18.58
CA ARG A 41 20.74 -11.43 -17.96
C ARG A 41 21.86 -12.32 -18.52
N SER A 42 21.51 -13.38 -19.23
CA SER A 42 22.46 -14.33 -19.81
C SER A 42 22.97 -13.95 -21.21
N ILE A 43 22.43 -12.88 -21.82
CA ILE A 43 22.76 -12.45 -23.17
C ILE A 43 23.57 -11.12 -23.18
N PRO A 44 24.22 -10.75 -24.29
CA PRO A 44 24.97 -9.50 -24.38
C PRO A 44 24.12 -8.25 -24.12
N ILE A 45 24.78 -7.18 -23.65
CA ILE A 45 24.12 -5.96 -23.12
C ILE A 45 23.10 -5.35 -24.10
N LEU A 46 23.46 -5.20 -25.38
CA LEU A 46 22.57 -4.58 -26.36
C LEU A 46 21.28 -5.42 -26.60
N PRO A 47 21.36 -6.73 -26.91
CA PRO A 47 20.20 -7.61 -26.93
C PRO A 47 19.40 -7.66 -25.62
N MET A 48 20.08 -7.64 -24.46
CA MET A 48 19.42 -7.63 -23.14
C MET A 48 18.51 -6.40 -22.99
N LEU A 49 19.04 -5.20 -23.29
CA LEU A 49 18.28 -3.96 -23.18
C LEU A 49 17.07 -3.95 -24.12
N ASP A 50 17.23 -4.42 -25.36
CA ASP A 50 16.13 -4.42 -26.33
C ASP A 50 15.01 -5.41 -25.93
N ARG A 51 15.36 -6.57 -25.37
CA ARG A 51 14.38 -7.52 -24.84
C ARG A 51 13.65 -6.98 -23.62
N ILE A 52 14.37 -6.40 -22.65
CA ILE A 52 13.76 -5.77 -21.47
C ILE A 52 12.79 -4.66 -21.91
N ARG A 53 13.23 -3.77 -22.81
CA ARG A 53 12.37 -2.70 -23.37
C ARG A 53 11.10 -3.27 -23.99
N SER A 54 11.22 -4.29 -24.83
CA SER A 54 10.08 -4.93 -25.50
C SER A 54 9.12 -5.60 -24.50
N ARG A 55 9.65 -6.24 -23.45
CA ARG A 55 8.83 -6.81 -22.37
C ARG A 55 8.10 -5.76 -21.55
N VAL A 56 8.75 -4.64 -21.22
CA VAL A 56 8.11 -3.51 -20.54
C VAL A 56 7.00 -2.93 -21.40
N MET A 57 7.24 -2.73 -22.71
CA MET A 57 6.21 -2.24 -23.63
C MET A 57 4.99 -3.16 -23.68
N LYS A 58 5.21 -4.47 -23.81
CA LYS A 58 4.12 -5.46 -23.78
C LYS A 58 3.37 -5.42 -22.46
N MET A 59 4.07 -5.42 -21.32
CA MET A 59 3.46 -5.34 -20.00
C MET A 59 2.59 -4.09 -19.81
N ILE A 60 3.03 -2.94 -20.33
CA ILE A 60 2.24 -1.69 -20.28
C ILE A 60 0.97 -1.83 -21.13
N LEU A 61 1.08 -2.40 -22.33
CA LEU A 61 -0.07 -2.63 -23.21
C LEU A 61 -1.07 -3.59 -22.56
N ASP A 62 -0.61 -4.74 -22.07
CA ASP A 62 -1.46 -5.73 -21.41
C ASP A 62 -2.21 -5.12 -20.21
N ARG A 63 -1.50 -4.35 -19.36
CA ARG A 63 -2.10 -3.64 -18.22
C ARG A 63 -3.12 -2.59 -18.64
N ARG A 64 -2.87 -1.87 -19.73
CA ARG A 64 -3.82 -0.90 -20.27
C ARG A 64 -5.09 -1.61 -20.74
N ASP A 65 -4.95 -2.67 -21.52
CA ASP A 65 -6.08 -3.43 -22.06
C ASP A 65 -6.89 -4.10 -20.95
N ASP A 66 -6.24 -4.56 -19.88
CA ASP A 66 -6.92 -5.05 -18.68
C ASP A 66 -7.66 -3.93 -17.93
N SER A 67 -7.07 -2.73 -17.82
CA SER A 67 -7.71 -1.60 -17.16
C SER A 67 -8.99 -1.13 -17.87
N LEU A 68 -9.08 -1.30 -19.19
CA LEU A 68 -10.28 -0.98 -19.96
C LEU A 68 -11.47 -1.88 -19.60
N LYS A 69 -11.22 -3.03 -18.98
CA LYS A 69 -12.25 -3.98 -18.53
C LYS A 69 -12.73 -3.69 -17.11
N TRP A 70 -12.07 -2.77 -16.38
CA TRP A 70 -12.43 -2.49 -14.99
C TRP A 70 -13.76 -1.75 -14.93
N THR A 71 -14.61 -2.17 -13.99
CA THR A 71 -15.95 -1.60 -13.78
C THR A 71 -16.00 -0.61 -12.62
N SER A 72 -14.93 -0.51 -11.85
CA SER A 72 -14.84 0.33 -10.66
C SER A 72 -13.63 1.26 -10.72
N THR A 73 -13.53 2.15 -9.73
CA THR A 73 -12.43 3.10 -9.62
C THR A 73 -11.11 2.46 -9.20
N LEU A 74 -11.15 1.33 -8.48
CA LEU A 74 -9.95 0.65 -7.99
C LEU A 74 -9.56 -0.48 -8.93
N CYS A 75 -8.26 -0.79 -8.99
CA CYS A 75 -7.84 -2.01 -9.67
C CYS A 75 -8.33 -3.25 -8.90
N PRO A 76 -8.62 -4.37 -9.58
CA PRO A 76 -9.19 -5.57 -8.94
C PRO A 76 -8.39 -6.07 -7.73
N THR A 77 -7.06 -5.95 -7.77
CA THR A 77 -6.19 -6.30 -6.63
C THR A 77 -6.48 -5.43 -5.41
N MET A 78 -6.61 -4.13 -5.59
CA MET A 78 -6.87 -3.20 -4.49
C MET A 78 -8.32 -3.24 -4.02
N GLU A 79 -9.27 -3.60 -4.89
CA GLU A 79 -10.64 -3.94 -4.48
C GLU A 79 -10.66 -5.13 -3.53
N GLY A 80 -9.92 -6.20 -3.86
CA GLY A 80 -9.78 -7.36 -2.99
C GLY A 80 -9.19 -6.98 -1.62
N VAL A 81 -8.17 -6.13 -1.60
CA VAL A 81 -7.59 -5.60 -0.35
C VAL A 81 -8.62 -4.79 0.44
N LEU A 82 -9.42 -3.95 -0.22
CA LEU A 82 -10.46 -3.17 0.45
C LEU A 82 -11.57 -4.06 1.02
N ALA A 83 -12.02 -5.06 0.25
CA ALA A 83 -13.03 -6.02 0.69
C ALA A 83 -12.58 -6.78 1.95
N LEU A 84 -11.32 -7.24 1.97
CA LEU A 84 -10.75 -7.87 3.18
C LEU A 84 -10.75 -6.91 4.38
N ARG A 85 -10.38 -5.65 4.18
CA ARG A 85 -10.38 -4.65 5.28
C ARG A 85 -11.79 -4.35 5.77
N ILE A 86 -12.79 -4.34 4.89
CA ILE A 86 -14.21 -4.20 5.26
C ILE A 86 -14.64 -5.36 6.16
N GLU A 87 -14.27 -6.59 5.82
CA GLU A 87 -14.58 -7.77 6.65
C GLU A 87 -13.95 -7.67 8.05
N GLU A 88 -12.73 -7.13 8.15
CA GLU A 88 -12.06 -6.90 9.44
C GLU A 88 -12.73 -5.82 10.31
N THR A 89 -13.56 -4.95 9.73
CA THR A 89 -14.20 -3.85 10.50
C THR A 89 -15.32 -4.32 11.42
N ARG A 90 -15.88 -5.52 11.21
CA ARG A 90 -17.08 -6.04 11.90
C ARG A 90 -16.99 -6.06 13.42
N THR A 91 -15.78 -6.10 13.96
CA THR A 91 -15.51 -6.19 15.41
C THR A 91 -15.06 -4.86 16.02
N LEU A 92 -14.96 -3.80 15.21
CA LEU A 92 -14.44 -2.51 15.63
C LEU A 92 -15.56 -1.62 16.16
N LEU A 93 -15.29 -0.92 17.26
CA LEU A 93 -16.18 0.11 17.79
C LEU A 93 -15.62 1.50 17.48
N VAL A 94 -16.46 2.40 17.00
CA VAL A 94 -16.08 3.76 16.61
C VAL A 94 -16.72 4.77 17.54
N MET A 95 -15.90 5.65 18.13
CA MET A 95 -16.32 6.78 18.94
C MET A 95 -15.89 8.07 18.26
N LYS A 96 -16.85 8.93 17.93
CA LYS A 96 -16.56 10.24 17.35
C LYS A 96 -16.12 11.22 18.44
N SER A 97 -14.93 11.78 18.30
CA SER A 97 -14.39 12.82 19.19
C SER A 97 -14.67 14.22 18.65
N SER A 98 -14.48 14.43 17.34
CA SER A 98 -14.76 15.70 16.65
C SER A 98 -15.26 15.45 15.22
N GLU A 99 -15.37 16.50 14.39
CA GLU A 99 -15.79 16.36 12.98
C GLU A 99 -14.87 15.45 12.15
N PHE A 100 -13.58 15.41 12.46
CA PHE A 100 -12.58 14.65 11.73
C PHE A 100 -11.82 13.64 12.58
N ILE A 101 -11.94 13.69 13.91
CA ILE A 101 -11.20 12.83 14.85
C ILE A 101 -12.13 11.78 15.44
N TYR A 102 -11.68 10.53 15.38
CA TYR A 102 -12.39 9.35 15.84
C TYR A 102 -11.43 8.46 16.64
N GLU A 103 -11.92 7.88 17.72
CA GLU A 103 -11.25 6.77 18.42
C GLU A 103 -11.87 5.45 17.95
N VAL A 104 -11.04 4.50 17.56
CA VAL A 104 -11.46 3.15 17.16
C VAL A 104 -10.92 2.14 18.14
N GLU A 105 -11.81 1.36 18.75
CA GLU A 105 -11.46 0.26 19.63
C GLU A 105 -11.29 -1.04 18.82
N SER A 106 -10.08 -1.58 18.83
CA SER A 106 -9.71 -2.90 18.28
C SER A 106 -9.07 -3.76 19.38
N ASP A 107 -7.96 -4.42 19.11
CA ASP A 107 -7.03 -4.95 20.11
C ASP A 107 -6.48 -3.87 21.06
N LYS A 108 -6.38 -2.62 20.55
CA LYS A 108 -6.00 -1.41 21.28
C LYS A 108 -6.82 -0.25 20.73
N LYS A 109 -6.85 0.85 21.47
CA LYS A 109 -7.45 2.09 21.01
C LYS A 109 -6.53 2.79 20.01
N HIS A 110 -7.10 3.23 18.90
CA HIS A 110 -6.40 3.92 17.84
C HIS A 110 -7.15 5.17 17.41
N ASP A 111 -6.45 6.30 17.39
CA ASP A 111 -6.98 7.54 16.83
C ASP A 111 -6.91 7.54 15.30
N VAL A 112 -7.97 8.06 14.68
CA VAL A 112 -8.10 8.31 13.24
C VAL A 112 -8.45 9.78 13.04
N ASN A 113 -7.63 10.49 12.29
CA ASN A 113 -7.87 11.86 11.84
C ASN A 113 -8.09 11.86 10.32
N LEU A 114 -9.32 12.07 9.89
CA LEU A 114 -9.69 12.08 8.47
C LEU A 114 -9.22 13.32 7.71
N LEU A 115 -9.02 14.46 8.41
CA LEU A 115 -8.56 15.70 7.78
C LEU A 115 -7.09 15.57 7.38
N GLU A 116 -6.25 15.15 8.33
CA GLU A 116 -4.81 14.95 8.13
C GLU A 116 -4.48 13.63 7.42
N ARG A 117 -5.50 12.78 7.20
CA ARG A 117 -5.37 11.43 6.66
C ARG A 117 -4.42 10.54 7.49
N GLU A 118 -4.60 10.60 8.80
CA GLU A 118 -3.77 9.88 9.75
C GLU A 118 -4.53 8.81 10.53
N CYS A 119 -3.83 7.70 10.77
CA CYS A 119 -4.20 6.71 11.77
C CYS A 119 -2.99 6.45 12.66
N SER A 120 -3.19 6.38 13.98
CA SER A 120 -2.15 6.06 14.96
C SER A 120 -1.52 4.68 14.74
N TYR A 121 -2.22 3.75 14.06
CA TYR A 121 -1.69 2.46 13.63
C TYR A 121 -0.64 2.56 12.50
N ARG A 122 -0.46 3.74 11.90
CA ARG A 122 0.50 4.09 10.83
C ARG A 122 0.38 3.35 9.49
N GLN A 123 -0.42 2.29 9.41
CA GLN A 123 -0.58 1.53 8.16
C GLN A 123 -1.18 2.36 7.02
N TRP A 124 -2.02 3.36 7.32
CA TRP A 124 -2.56 4.25 6.28
C TRP A 124 -1.45 5.08 5.64
N GLN A 125 -0.53 5.60 6.44
CA GLN A 125 0.59 6.42 6.02
C GLN A 125 1.65 5.59 5.29
N ILE A 126 1.96 4.40 5.79
CA ILE A 126 2.94 3.48 5.19
C ILE A 126 2.47 3.00 3.83
N ASN A 127 1.21 2.55 3.74
CA ASN A 127 0.68 1.93 2.52
C ASN A 127 0.04 2.93 1.56
N GLY A 128 -0.22 4.16 2.00
CA GLY A 128 -1.02 5.14 1.25
C GLY A 128 -2.49 4.73 1.05
N PHE A 129 -2.95 3.63 1.67
CA PHE A 129 -4.27 3.05 1.49
C PHE A 129 -4.97 2.82 2.84
N PRO A 130 -6.28 3.16 3.02
CA PRO A 130 -6.97 3.15 4.31
C PRO A 130 -6.92 1.81 5.05
N CYS A 131 -6.35 1.73 6.25
CA CYS A 131 -6.40 0.51 7.07
C CYS A 131 -7.83 0.27 7.62
N LYS A 132 -8.08 -0.91 8.23
CA LYS A 132 -9.39 -1.26 8.80
C LYS A 132 -9.99 -0.21 9.74
N HIS A 133 -9.16 0.47 10.56
CA HIS A 133 -9.60 1.55 11.45
C HIS A 133 -10.14 2.76 10.66
N VAL A 134 -9.49 3.10 9.55
CA VAL A 134 -9.91 4.21 8.69
C VAL A 134 -11.14 3.82 7.90
N VAL A 135 -11.21 2.58 7.41
CA VAL A 135 -12.37 2.06 6.67
C VAL A 135 -13.63 2.12 7.53
N VAL A 136 -13.57 1.65 8.78
CA VAL A 136 -14.75 1.68 9.68
C VAL A 136 -15.16 3.12 10.01
N VAL A 137 -14.20 4.04 10.15
CA VAL A 137 -14.48 5.45 10.41
C VAL A 137 -15.11 6.14 9.18
N ILE A 138 -14.63 5.83 7.97
CA ILE A 138 -15.25 6.33 6.73
C ILE A 138 -16.69 5.84 6.61
N ALA A 139 -16.92 4.55 6.84
CA ALA A 139 -18.26 3.95 6.83
C ALA A 139 -19.19 4.54 7.91
N ALA A 140 -18.65 4.87 9.09
CA ALA A 140 -19.40 5.47 10.19
C ALA A 140 -19.66 6.98 10.00
N LYS A 141 -18.77 7.69 9.29
CA LYS A 141 -18.92 9.13 9.03
C LYS A 141 -19.96 9.44 7.95
N GLY A 142 -20.14 8.54 6.98
CA GLY A 142 -21.02 8.74 5.85
C GLY A 142 -21.84 7.51 5.52
N ASP A 143 -23.16 7.66 5.64
CA ASP A 143 -24.16 6.95 4.85
C ASP A 143 -23.69 6.68 3.41
N ALA A 144 -23.87 5.42 2.97
CA ALA A 144 -23.73 4.85 1.62
C ALA A 144 -22.36 4.98 0.90
N VAL A 145 -21.77 3.80 0.63
CA VAL A 145 -20.97 3.53 -0.58
C VAL A 145 -21.77 3.89 -1.83
#